data_AF-A0A964C870-F1
#
_entry.id   AF-A0A964C870-F1
#
_cell.length_a   1.000
_cell.length_b   1.000
_cell.length_c   1.000
_cell.angle_alpha   90.00
_cell.angle_beta   90.00
_cell.angle_gamma   90.00
#
_symmetry.space_group_name_H-M   'P 1'
#
loop_
_entity.id
_entity.type
_entity.pdbx_description
1 polymer ?
#
loop_
_entity_poly.entity_id
_entity_poly.type
_entity_poly.pdbx_seq_one_letter_code
_entity_poly.pdbx_strand_id
1 'polypeptide(L)'
;MAQTSAGNPDVPDMGRRQFMNLLTFGTVTGVALGALYPVVQYFVPPSSGAVGGGVTAKDALGNDIIVSEYLTSHPAGDRTLAQGLKGDPTYLVVEKDSTIAEYGINAVCTHLGCVVPWNASENKFMCPCHGSQYNNEGKVVRGPAPLSLALAHATVADDKIAFTPWKETDFRTGEEPWWS
;
A
#
# COMPACT_ATOMS: atom_id res chain seq x y z
N MET A 1 29.13 30.90 64.98
CA MET A 1 27.99 31.57 64.31
C MET A 1 28.44 31.96 62.92
N ALA A 2 28.25 31.08 61.93
CA ALA A 2 28.56 31.41 60.54
C ALA A 2 27.37 32.22 59.99
N GLN A 3 27.61 33.50 59.70
CA GLN A 3 26.63 34.38 59.06
C GLN A 3 26.34 33.84 57.66
N THR A 4 25.15 33.27 57.47
CA THR A 4 24.57 33.10 56.14
C THR A 4 24.29 34.51 55.61
N SER A 5 25.14 34.97 54.69
CA SER A 5 24.83 36.14 53.87
C SER A 5 23.54 35.83 53.12
N ALA A 6 22.41 36.37 53.60
CA ALA A 6 21.20 36.46 52.80
C ALA A 6 21.56 37.37 51.63
N GLY A 7 21.72 36.79 50.44
CA GLY A 7 21.99 37.55 49.22
C GLY A 7 20.94 38.64 49.03
N ASN A 8 21.34 39.74 48.39
CA ASN A 8 20.45 40.87 48.08
C ASN A 8 19.13 40.34 47.49
N PRO A 9 17.96 40.65 48.10
CA PRO A 9 16.66 40.14 47.63
C PRO A 9 16.35 40.54 46.17
N ASP A 10 17.02 41.56 45.65
CA ASP A 10 16.87 42.02 44.27
C ASP A 10 17.68 41.19 43.25
N VAL A 11 18.53 40.25 43.69
CA VAL A 11 19.34 39.40 42.82
C VAL A 11 18.74 37.99 42.75
N PRO A 12 18.30 37.51 41.57
CA PRO A 12 17.72 36.17 41.45
C PRO A 12 18.72 35.07 41.78
N ASP A 13 18.29 34.12 42.63
CA ASP A 13 19.00 32.88 42.91
C ASP A 13 19.00 31.92 41.69
N MET A 14 19.72 30.80 41.82
CA MET A 14 19.85 29.82 40.73
C MET A 14 18.53 29.13 40.37
N GLY A 15 17.63 28.89 41.32
CA GLY A 15 16.34 28.27 41.06
C GLY A 15 15.44 29.17 40.22
N ARG A 16 15.39 30.47 40.55
CA ARG A 16 14.67 31.48 39.76
C ARG A 16 15.24 31.63 38.35
N ARG A 17 16.57 31.59 38.20
CA ARG A 17 17.23 31.63 36.89
C ARG A 17 16.91 30.39 36.05
N GLN A 18 16.97 29.20 36.64
CA GLN A 18 16.63 27.95 35.95
C GLN A 18 15.16 27.92 35.54
N PHE A 19 14.25 28.38 36.40
CA PHE A 19 12.83 28.52 36.07
C PHE A 19 12.60 29.49 34.91
N MET A 20 13.24 30.66 34.93
CA MET A 20 13.12 31.61 33.82
C MET A 20 13.76 31.11 32.52
N ASN A 21 14.86 30.37 32.59
CA ASN A 21 15.45 29.72 31.42
C ASN A 21 14.51 28.66 30.83
N LEU A 22 13.87 27.85 31.67
CA LEU A 22 12.88 26.87 31.22
C LEU A 22 11.73 27.55 30.46
N LEU A 23 11.18 28.64 30.99
CA LEU A 23 10.14 29.39 30.29
C LEU A 23 10.64 29.98 28.97
N THR A 24 11.82 30.61 28.99
CA THR A 24 12.39 31.26 27.79
C THR A 24 12.70 30.24 26.69
N PHE A 25 13.46 29.18 27.00
CA PHE A 25 13.79 28.15 26.03
C PHE A 25 12.58 27.29 25.67
N GLY A 26 11.62 27.11 26.58
CA GLY A 26 10.35 26.45 26.30
C GLY A 26 9.54 27.20 25.24
N THR A 27 9.41 28.52 25.36
CA THR A 27 8.72 29.35 24.36
C THR A 27 9.47 29.37 23.03
N VAL A 28 10.80 29.56 23.04
CA VAL A 28 11.61 29.52 21.80
C VAL A 28 11.49 28.16 21.10
N THR A 29 11.54 27.06 21.86
CA THR A 29 11.35 25.70 21.33
C THR A 29 9.95 25.53 20.76
N GLY A 30 8.92 26.04 21.44
CA GLY A 30 7.54 26.00 20.95
C GLY A 30 7.37 26.71 19.61
N VAL A 31 7.96 27.91 19.44
CA VAL A 31 7.96 28.64 18.17
C VAL A 31 8.73 27.87 17.09
N ALA A 32 9.89 27.32 17.43
CA ALA A 32 10.70 26.54 16.49
C ALA A 32 9.95 25.27 16.03
N LEU A 33 9.30 24.54 16.94
CA LEU A 33 8.48 23.37 16.60
C LEU A 33 7.25 23.75 15.77
N GLY A 34 6.60 24.86 16.08
CA GLY A 34 5.46 25.37 15.31
C GLY A 34 5.85 25.74 13.87
N ALA A 35 7.04 26.34 13.69
CA ALA A 35 7.57 26.64 12.36
C ALA A 35 8.08 25.38 11.62
N LEU A 36 8.64 24.41 12.34
CA LEU A 36 9.20 23.18 11.76
C LEU A 36 8.11 22.17 11.37
N TYR A 37 7.00 22.09 12.10
CA TYR A 37 5.90 21.17 11.83
C TYR A 37 5.38 21.22 10.38
N PRO A 38 5.00 22.38 9.80
CA PRO A 38 4.54 22.43 8.41
C PRO A 38 5.64 22.06 7.42
N VAL A 39 6.93 22.33 7.73
CA VAL A 39 8.06 21.92 6.88
C VAL A 39 8.17 20.39 6.87
N VAL A 40 8.04 19.73 8.01
CA VAL A 40 8.04 18.27 8.08
C VAL A 40 6.84 17.69 7.35
N GLN A 41 5.64 18.22 7.58
CA GLN A 41 4.42 17.77 6.91
C GLN A 41 4.45 18.00 5.40
N TYR A 42 5.14 19.03 4.92
CA TYR A 42 5.34 19.29 3.49
C TYR A 42 6.07 18.13 2.77
N PHE A 43 6.99 17.45 3.45
CA PHE A 43 7.69 16.28 2.90
C PHE A 43 6.90 14.98 3.05
N VAL A 44 5.81 14.95 3.81
CA VAL A 44 4.92 13.79 3.91
C VAL A 44 3.94 13.84 2.75
N PRO A 45 3.97 12.88 1.81
CA PRO A 45 3.08 12.90 0.66
C PRO A 45 1.62 12.79 1.10
N PRO A 46 0.69 13.59 0.53
CA PRO A 46 -0.72 13.47 0.82
C PRO A 46 -1.26 12.12 0.31
N SER A 47 -2.24 11.54 1.02
CA SER A 47 -2.91 10.33 0.56
C SER A 47 -3.79 10.63 -0.67
N SER A 48 -3.90 9.68 -1.60
CA SER A 48 -4.61 9.87 -2.88
C SER A 48 -6.14 9.85 -2.77
N GLY A 49 -6.72 10.07 -1.58
CA GLY A 49 -8.15 10.35 -1.42
C GLY A 49 -9.13 9.25 -1.86
N ALA A 50 -8.71 7.99 -1.98
CA ALA A 50 -9.59 6.89 -2.41
C ALA A 50 -10.74 6.68 -1.39
N VAL A 51 -11.94 7.14 -1.75
CA VAL A 51 -13.17 6.97 -0.97
C VAL A 51 -13.60 5.51 -1.01
N GLY A 52 -13.70 4.86 0.15
CA GLY A 52 -14.09 3.44 0.25
C GLY A 52 -12.97 2.43 -0.09
N GLY A 53 -11.74 2.90 -0.33
CA GLY A 53 -10.59 2.05 -0.64
C GLY A 53 -10.62 1.40 -2.03
N GLY A 54 -11.66 1.65 -2.82
CA GLY A 54 -11.80 1.16 -4.18
C GLY A 54 -11.11 2.06 -5.21
N VAL A 55 -10.44 1.46 -6.19
CA VAL A 55 -9.90 2.17 -7.37
C VAL A 55 -10.39 1.51 -8.64
N THR A 56 -10.72 2.31 -9.65
CA THR A 56 -11.07 1.79 -10.98
C THR A 56 -9.84 1.18 -11.64
N ALA A 57 -10.00 -0.01 -12.22
CA ALA A 57 -8.96 -0.66 -13.01
C ALA A 57 -8.70 0.15 -14.28
N LYS A 58 -7.42 0.39 -14.58
CA LYS A 58 -7.00 1.13 -15.78
C LYS A 58 -6.11 0.29 -16.68
N ASP A 59 -6.17 0.56 -17.97
CA ASP A 59 -5.26 -0.03 -18.96
C ASP A 59 -3.84 0.55 -18.87
N ALA A 60 -2.94 0.08 -19.73
CA ALA A 60 -1.56 0.59 -19.79
C ALA A 60 -1.45 2.07 -20.21
N LEU A 61 -2.50 2.64 -20.79
CA LEU A 61 -2.58 4.04 -21.23
C LEU A 61 -3.24 4.95 -20.16
N GLY A 62 -3.77 4.36 -19.08
CA GLY A 62 -4.47 5.06 -18.01
C GLY A 62 -5.97 5.25 -18.24
N ASN A 63 -6.54 4.66 -19.30
CA ASN A 63 -7.99 4.67 -19.54
C ASN A 63 -8.68 3.66 -18.64
N ASP A 64 -9.94 3.92 -18.28
CA ASP A 64 -10.74 2.96 -17.53
C ASP A 64 -11.07 1.74 -18.39
N ILE A 65 -10.97 0.54 -17.82
CA ILE A 65 -11.30 -0.70 -18.53
C ILE A 65 -12.82 -0.88 -18.52
N ILE A 66 -13.40 -0.92 -19.72
CA ILE A 66 -14.82 -1.18 -19.95
C ILE A 66 -15.03 -2.69 -20.16
N VAL A 67 -15.90 -3.31 -19.36
CA VAL A 67 -16.06 -4.77 -19.33
C VAL A 67 -16.59 -5.30 -20.66
N SER A 68 -17.56 -4.63 -21.27
CA SER A 68 -18.13 -5.02 -22.56
C SER A 68 -17.09 -5.07 -23.71
N GLU A 69 -16.19 -4.10 -23.78
CA GLU A 69 -15.09 -4.08 -24.76
C GLU A 69 -13.98 -5.09 -24.40
N TYR A 70 -13.67 -5.18 -23.12
CA TYR A 70 -12.62 -6.06 -22.61
C TYR A 70 -12.93 -7.55 -22.88
N LEU A 71 -14.18 -8.00 -22.62
CA LEU A 71 -14.60 -9.38 -22.87
C LEU A 71 -14.67 -9.74 -24.36
N THR A 72 -14.76 -8.75 -25.25
CA THR A 72 -14.72 -8.98 -26.70
C THR A 72 -13.31 -9.28 -27.20
N SER A 73 -12.29 -8.71 -26.54
CA SER A 73 -10.88 -8.83 -26.92
C SER A 73 -10.12 -9.92 -26.16
N HIS A 74 -10.62 -10.33 -24.98
CA HIS A 74 -9.96 -11.31 -24.11
C HIS A 74 -10.84 -12.55 -23.92
N PRO A 75 -10.42 -13.73 -24.43
CA PRO A 75 -11.19 -14.96 -24.31
C PRO A 75 -11.16 -15.53 -22.88
N ALA A 76 -12.03 -16.52 -22.64
CA ALA A 76 -12.05 -17.28 -21.39
C ALA A 76 -10.68 -17.88 -21.03
N GLY A 77 -10.26 -17.69 -19.78
CA GLY A 77 -8.97 -18.13 -19.24
C GLY A 77 -7.82 -17.16 -19.47
N ASP A 78 -8.07 -16.02 -20.14
CA ASP A 78 -7.06 -14.99 -20.32
C ASP A 78 -6.77 -14.22 -19.02
N ARG A 79 -5.53 -13.73 -18.91
CA ARG A 79 -4.98 -13.06 -17.75
C ARG A 79 -4.15 -11.89 -18.21
N THR A 80 -4.70 -10.69 -18.06
CA THR A 80 -4.02 -9.47 -18.47
C THR A 80 -3.81 -8.53 -17.30
N LEU A 81 -2.81 -7.67 -17.44
CA LEU A 81 -2.42 -6.72 -16.43
C LEU A 81 -3.27 -5.46 -16.56
N ALA A 82 -3.85 -5.05 -15.44
CA ALA A 82 -4.46 -3.74 -15.26
C ALA A 82 -3.76 -2.99 -14.13
N GLN A 83 -3.85 -1.67 -14.14
CA GLN A 83 -3.46 -0.86 -12.99
C GLN A 83 -4.47 -1.10 -11.86
N GLY A 84 -3.99 -1.63 -10.74
CA GLY A 84 -4.79 -1.98 -9.57
C GLY A 84 -4.60 -1.03 -8.39
N LEU A 85 -4.78 -1.57 -7.19
CA LEU A 85 -4.63 -0.84 -5.93
C LEU A 85 -3.24 -0.21 -5.81
N LYS A 86 -3.18 1.05 -5.36
CA LYS A 86 -1.92 1.82 -5.17
C LYS A 86 -1.06 1.98 -6.44
N GLY A 87 -1.61 1.66 -7.61
CA GLY A 87 -0.87 1.70 -8.88
C GLY A 87 -0.08 0.42 -9.19
N ASP A 88 -0.18 -0.60 -8.34
CA ASP A 88 0.46 -1.89 -8.62
C ASP A 88 -0.22 -2.59 -9.80
N PRO A 89 0.53 -3.34 -10.62
CA PRO A 89 -0.06 -4.17 -11.66
C PRO A 89 -0.83 -5.34 -11.05
N THR A 90 -2.12 -5.43 -11.36
CA THR A 90 -3.02 -6.50 -10.91
C THR A 90 -3.58 -7.23 -12.12
N TYR A 91 -3.54 -8.55 -12.09
CA TYR A 91 -4.16 -9.39 -13.10
C TYR A 91 -5.68 -9.38 -12.98
N LEU A 92 -6.33 -9.13 -14.10
CA LEU A 92 -7.73 -9.48 -14.34
C LEU A 92 -7.79 -10.90 -14.90
N VAL A 93 -8.62 -11.74 -14.29
CA VAL A 93 -8.82 -13.13 -14.72
C VAL A 93 -10.19 -13.24 -15.38
N VAL A 94 -10.23 -13.74 -16.61
CA VAL A 94 -11.48 -14.09 -17.30
C VAL A 94 -11.79 -15.55 -17.01
N GLU A 95 -12.92 -15.82 -16.38
CA GLU A 95 -13.39 -17.16 -16.07
C GLU A 95 -13.90 -17.89 -17.32
N LYS A 96 -14.15 -19.20 -17.18
CA LYS A 96 -14.57 -20.06 -18.30
C LYS A 96 -15.93 -19.70 -18.90
N ASP A 97 -16.78 -19.06 -18.12
CA ASP A 97 -18.10 -18.58 -18.52
C ASP A 97 -18.04 -17.20 -19.20
N SER A 98 -16.84 -16.71 -19.53
CA SER A 98 -16.60 -15.38 -20.10
C SER A 98 -17.03 -14.23 -19.18
N THR A 99 -16.99 -14.46 -17.86
CA THR A 99 -17.16 -13.42 -16.86
C THR A 99 -15.81 -13.04 -16.23
N ILE A 100 -15.75 -11.89 -15.56
CA ILE A 100 -14.56 -11.48 -14.79
C ILE A 100 -14.63 -12.17 -13.43
N ALA A 101 -13.53 -12.79 -13.01
CA ALA A 101 -13.42 -13.36 -11.68
C ALA A 101 -13.61 -12.30 -10.59
N GLU A 102 -14.20 -12.66 -9.45
CA GLU A 102 -14.42 -11.75 -8.32
C GLU A 102 -13.12 -11.36 -7.58
N TYR A 103 -11.98 -11.88 -8.01
CA TYR A 103 -10.67 -11.60 -7.46
C TYR A 103 -9.68 -11.17 -8.56
N GLY A 104 -8.84 -10.20 -8.21
CA GLY A 104 -7.64 -9.84 -8.96
C GLY A 104 -6.39 -10.34 -8.25
N ILE A 105 -5.39 -10.75 -9.01
CA ILE A 105 -4.11 -11.24 -8.47
C ILE A 105 -3.05 -10.16 -8.65
N ASN A 106 -2.47 -9.66 -7.56
CA ASN A 106 -1.36 -8.71 -7.65
C ASN A 106 -0.15 -9.38 -8.33
N ALA A 107 0.39 -8.74 -9.37
CA ALA A 107 1.46 -9.31 -10.18
C ALA A 107 2.87 -9.10 -9.58
N VAL A 108 2.98 -8.38 -8.46
CA VAL A 108 4.26 -8.07 -7.81
C VAL A 108 4.77 -9.30 -7.06
N CYS A 109 5.95 -9.76 -7.45
CA CYS A 109 6.60 -10.90 -6.82
C CYS A 109 6.94 -10.59 -5.36
N THR A 110 6.46 -11.45 -4.46
CA THR A 110 6.71 -11.38 -3.01
C THR A 110 8.16 -11.62 -2.58
N HIS A 111 9.05 -11.97 -3.52
CA HIS A 111 10.49 -12.06 -3.25
C HIS A 111 11.15 -10.68 -3.19
N LEU A 112 11.12 -9.93 -4.31
CA LEU A 112 11.83 -8.65 -4.48
C LEU A 112 11.09 -7.63 -5.37
N GLY A 113 9.85 -7.91 -5.77
CA GLY A 113 9.00 -6.94 -6.47
C GLY A 113 9.00 -6.97 -8.00
N CYS A 114 9.62 -7.95 -8.65
CA CYS A 114 9.47 -8.11 -10.11
C CYS A 114 8.01 -8.40 -10.51
N VAL A 115 7.55 -7.90 -11.65
CA VAL A 115 6.24 -8.29 -12.20
C VAL A 115 6.31 -9.72 -12.72
N VAL A 116 5.41 -10.58 -12.26
CA VAL A 116 5.38 -12.01 -12.60
C VAL A 116 4.47 -12.24 -13.81
N PRO A 117 4.98 -12.61 -15.00
CA PRO A 117 4.17 -12.94 -16.16
C PRO A 117 3.39 -14.25 -15.97
N TRP A 118 2.21 -14.33 -16.58
CA TRP A 118 1.47 -15.57 -16.74
C TRP A 118 2.09 -16.44 -17.84
N ASN A 119 2.37 -17.71 -17.53
CA ASN A 119 2.75 -18.71 -18.51
C ASN A 119 1.54 -19.63 -18.78
N ALA A 120 0.86 -19.39 -19.90
CA ALA A 120 -0.30 -20.15 -20.32
C ALA A 120 0.01 -21.63 -20.65
N SER A 121 1.23 -21.95 -21.08
CA SER A 121 1.61 -23.32 -21.42
C SER A 121 1.68 -24.23 -20.20
N GLU A 122 2.08 -23.68 -19.05
CA GLU A 122 2.20 -24.43 -17.79
C GLU A 122 1.09 -24.13 -16.77
N ASN A 123 0.17 -23.22 -17.10
CA ASN A 123 -0.89 -22.72 -16.21
C ASN A 123 -0.35 -22.20 -14.86
N LYS A 124 0.77 -21.46 -14.90
CA LYS A 124 1.45 -20.92 -13.73
C LYS A 124 1.96 -19.51 -13.97
N PHE A 125 2.08 -18.73 -12.91
CA PHE A 125 2.86 -17.50 -12.94
C PHE A 125 4.33 -17.84 -12.70
N MET A 126 5.21 -17.41 -13.60
CA MET A 126 6.64 -17.74 -13.52
C MET A 126 7.47 -16.46 -13.52
N CYS A 127 8.10 -16.17 -12.37
CA CYS A 127 8.90 -14.97 -12.21
C CYS A 127 10.24 -15.14 -12.96
N PRO A 128 10.54 -14.29 -13.96
CA PRO A 128 11.76 -14.40 -14.75
C PRO A 128 13.02 -14.04 -13.96
N CYS A 129 12.88 -13.33 -12.84
CA CYS A 129 14.03 -12.84 -12.06
C CYS A 129 14.76 -13.97 -11.32
N HIS A 130 14.03 -14.80 -10.56
CA HIS A 130 14.62 -15.86 -9.71
C HIS A 130 13.84 -17.18 -9.77
N GLY A 131 12.88 -17.32 -10.69
CA GLY A 131 12.17 -18.58 -10.91
C GLY A 131 11.10 -18.92 -9.86
N SER A 132 10.61 -17.93 -9.09
CA SER A 132 9.42 -18.13 -8.24
C SER A 132 8.23 -18.52 -9.11
N GLN A 133 7.54 -19.59 -8.72
CA GLN A 133 6.37 -20.10 -9.42
C GLN A 133 5.15 -20.01 -8.50
N TYR A 134 4.06 -19.53 -9.07
CA TYR A 134 2.75 -19.49 -8.41
C TYR A 134 1.74 -20.27 -9.25
N ASN A 135 0.75 -20.89 -8.60
CA ASN A 135 -0.33 -21.58 -9.30
C ASN A 135 -1.25 -20.58 -10.03
N ASN A 136 -2.26 -21.09 -10.72
CA ASN A 136 -3.32 -20.31 -11.36
C ASN A 136 -4.06 -19.34 -10.42
N GLU A 137 -4.04 -19.52 -9.11
CA GLU A 137 -4.69 -18.62 -8.15
C GLU A 137 -3.68 -17.64 -7.51
N GLY A 138 -2.40 -17.72 -7.86
CA GLY A 138 -1.33 -16.89 -7.28
C GLY A 138 -0.75 -17.44 -5.97
N LYS A 139 -1.10 -18.66 -5.56
CA LYS A 139 -0.47 -19.37 -4.43
C LYS A 139 0.95 -19.79 -4.78
N VAL A 140 1.90 -19.55 -3.89
CA VAL A 140 3.30 -19.97 -4.12
C VAL A 140 3.41 -21.50 -4.21
N VAL A 141 4.14 -21.98 -5.22
CA VAL A 141 4.37 -23.41 -5.47
C VAL A 141 5.85 -23.76 -5.33
N ARG A 142 6.74 -22.87 -5.79
CA ARG A 142 8.19 -23.10 -5.82
C ARG A 142 8.95 -21.77 -5.87
N GLY A 143 10.21 -21.82 -5.44
CA GLY A 143 11.19 -20.74 -5.61
C GLY A 143 11.40 -19.95 -4.32
N PRO A 144 12.16 -18.84 -4.39
CA PRO A 144 12.54 -18.08 -3.20
C PRO A 144 11.43 -17.17 -2.64
N ALA A 145 10.27 -17.09 -3.31
CA ALA A 145 9.14 -16.31 -2.82
C ALA A 145 8.63 -16.86 -1.47
N PRO A 146 8.60 -16.04 -0.39
CA PRO A 146 8.19 -16.51 0.92
C PRO A 146 6.66 -16.64 1.06
N LEU A 147 5.90 -15.86 0.27
CA LEU A 147 4.45 -15.72 0.41
C LEU A 147 3.75 -15.78 -0.95
N SER A 148 2.45 -16.10 -0.95
CA SER A 148 1.57 -16.07 -2.13
C SER A 148 1.29 -14.65 -2.60
N LEU A 149 0.96 -14.46 -3.87
CA LEU A 149 0.58 -13.15 -4.43
C LEU A 149 -0.65 -12.58 -3.73
N ALA A 150 -0.65 -11.28 -3.46
CA ALA A 150 -1.77 -10.61 -2.80
C ALA A 150 -3.03 -10.62 -3.68
N LEU A 151 -4.20 -10.56 -3.04
CA LEU A 151 -5.49 -10.50 -3.72
C LEU A 151 -6.15 -9.13 -3.53
N ALA A 152 -6.99 -8.78 -4.49
CA ALA A 152 -7.96 -7.69 -4.40
C ALA A 152 -9.31 -8.22 -4.87
N HIS A 153 -10.43 -7.71 -4.33
CA HIS A 153 -11.73 -8.00 -4.94
C HIS A 153 -11.85 -7.23 -6.25
N ALA A 154 -12.35 -7.88 -7.28
CA ALA A 154 -12.71 -7.25 -8.55
C ALA A 154 -14.23 -7.19 -8.62
N THR A 155 -14.79 -5.98 -8.60
CA THR A 155 -16.22 -5.75 -8.73
C THR A 155 -16.51 -5.01 -10.03
N VAL A 156 -17.59 -5.39 -10.71
CA VAL A 156 -18.07 -4.66 -11.89
C VAL A 156 -19.15 -3.69 -11.45
N ALA A 157 -18.91 -2.39 -11.66
CA ALA A 157 -19.85 -1.32 -11.38
C ALA A 157 -19.90 -0.36 -12.58
N ASP A 158 -21.10 -0.06 -13.08
CA ASP A 158 -21.31 0.84 -14.23
C ASP A 158 -20.46 0.49 -15.46
N ASP A 159 -20.37 -0.80 -15.80
CA ASP A 159 -19.55 -1.37 -16.90
C ASP A 159 -18.03 -1.15 -16.74
N LYS A 160 -17.57 -0.75 -15.55
CA LYS A 160 -16.16 -0.61 -15.19
C LYS A 160 -15.77 -1.61 -14.12
N ILE A 161 -14.50 -2.00 -14.12
CA ILE A 161 -13.94 -2.85 -13.07
C ILE A 161 -13.37 -1.95 -11.97
N ALA A 162 -13.72 -2.23 -10.73
CA ALA A 162 -13.15 -1.60 -9.55
C ALA A 162 -12.45 -2.66 -8.68
N PHE A 163 -11.25 -2.33 -8.20
CA PHE A 163 -10.53 -3.14 -7.24
C PHE A 163 -10.73 -2.59 -5.83
N THR A 164 -11.09 -3.46 -4.88
CA THR A 164 -11.11 -3.13 -3.45
C THR A 164 -10.17 -4.06 -2.67
N PRO A 165 -9.65 -3.63 -1.50
CA PRO A 165 -8.72 -4.43 -0.72
C PRO A 165 -9.38 -5.71 -0.21
N TRP A 166 -8.72 -6.85 -0.41
CA TRP A 166 -9.13 -8.13 0.16
C TRP A 166 -8.73 -8.18 1.64
N LYS A 167 -9.71 -8.29 2.54
CA LYS A 167 -9.50 -8.32 4.00
C LYS A 167 -10.04 -9.58 4.68
N GLU A 168 -10.81 -10.37 3.96
CA GLU A 168 -11.30 -11.65 4.45
C GLU A 168 -10.26 -12.75 4.29
N THR A 169 -10.57 -13.95 4.79
CA THR A 169 -9.69 -15.11 4.72
C THR A 169 -9.24 -15.40 3.29
N ASP A 170 -7.95 -15.71 3.11
CA ASP A 170 -7.44 -16.14 1.80
C ASP A 170 -7.99 -17.52 1.46
N PHE A 171 -8.85 -17.61 0.44
CA PHE A 171 -9.48 -18.86 0.04
C PHE A 171 -8.50 -19.95 -0.43
N ARG A 172 -7.25 -19.58 -0.78
CA ARG A 172 -6.22 -20.48 -1.32
C ARG A 172 -5.42 -21.19 -0.22
N THR A 173 -5.33 -20.56 0.95
CA THR A 173 -4.57 -21.06 2.11
C THR A 173 -5.46 -21.37 3.31
N GLY A 174 -6.63 -20.74 3.42
CA GLY A 174 -7.51 -20.81 4.59
C GLY A 174 -7.00 -19.97 5.77
N GLU A 175 -5.99 -19.12 5.55
CA GLU A 175 -5.34 -18.30 6.57
C GLU A 175 -5.70 -16.81 6.41
N GLU A 176 -5.35 -16.00 7.40
CA GLU A 176 -5.52 -14.55 7.32
C GLU A 176 -4.60 -13.94 6.23
N PRO A 177 -5.06 -12.92 5.49
CA PRO A 177 -4.29 -12.30 4.42
C PRO A 177 -3.08 -11.53 4.98
N TRP A 178 -1.88 -11.89 4.53
CA TRP A 178 -0.63 -11.29 5.01
C TRP A 178 -0.41 -9.83 4.56
N TRP A 179 -1.17 -9.37 3.57
CA TRP A 179 -1.05 -8.04 2.95
C TRP A 179 -2.00 -6.98 3.52
N SER A 180 -2.89 -7.38 4.45
CA SER A 180 -3.88 -6.49 5.05
C SER A 180 -3.30 -5.52 6.08
#